data_AF-A0A931XCK3-F1
#
_entry.id   AF-A0A931XCK3-F1
#
_cell.length_a   1.000
_cell.length_b   1.000
_cell.length_c   1.000
_cell.angle_alpha   90.00
_cell.angle_beta   90.00
_cell.angle_gamma   90.00
#
_symmetry.space_group_name_H-M   'P 1'
#
loop_
_entity.id
_entity.type
_entity.pdbx_description
1 polymer ?
#
loop_
_entity_poly.entity_id
_entity_poly.type
_entity_poly.pdbx_seq_one_letter_code
_entity_poly.pdbx_strand_id
1 'polypeptide(L)'
;MPLFFESENEFVKIEWLAERIVEIYQAYGQMIPSIAIFLPPNEDLSRFSKTLGQLDLLCDIGINVVPCENGQILGDKNSVRVFSIDYVKGLEFEAAFFHNIDNLFEGKKISKTDEDLLLKNIYVGLSRAAFYLGVTCSDSNRIGFIAEAFSRDKLTWSLMN
;
A
#
# COMPACT_ATOMS: atom_id res chain seq x y z
N MET A 1 -4.33 -9.39 9.67
CA MET A 1 -3.69 -8.45 10.61
C MET A 1 -2.91 -7.44 9.79
N PRO A 2 -3.08 -6.13 10.00
CA PRO A 2 -2.36 -5.13 9.22
C PRO A 2 -0.84 -5.21 9.43
N LEU A 3 -0.07 -5.08 8.35
CA LEU A 3 1.40 -5.09 8.38
C LEU A 3 1.96 -3.67 8.25
N PHE A 4 3.13 -3.47 8.86
CA PHE A 4 3.84 -2.21 8.86
C PHE A 4 5.31 -2.45 8.56
N PHE A 5 5.91 -1.63 7.69
CA PHE A 5 7.30 -1.74 7.31
C PHE A 5 7.98 -0.37 7.28
N GLU A 6 9.03 -0.20 8.10
CA GLU A 6 9.79 1.04 8.21
C GLU A 6 11.16 0.88 7.57
N SER A 7 11.48 1.76 6.62
CA SER A 7 12.83 1.84 6.03
C SER A 7 13.04 3.19 5.34
N GLU A 8 14.22 3.78 5.54
CA GLU A 8 14.67 4.94 4.78
C GLU A 8 14.99 4.60 3.31
N ASN A 9 15.16 3.32 2.98
CA ASN A 9 15.46 2.88 1.62
C ASN A 9 14.18 2.60 0.82
N GLU A 10 13.93 3.47 -0.16
CA GLU A 10 12.76 3.38 -1.04
C GLU A 10 12.67 2.04 -1.80
N PHE A 11 13.78 1.54 -2.31
CA PHE A 11 13.80 0.30 -3.07
C PHE A 11 13.43 -0.90 -2.19
N VAL A 12 13.94 -0.95 -0.96
CA VAL A 12 13.61 -2.03 0.00
C VAL A 12 12.12 -2.02 0.37
N LYS A 13 11.49 -0.85 0.48
CA LYS A 13 10.03 -0.75 0.68
C LYS A 13 9.25 -1.28 -0.52
N ILE A 14 9.70 -0.99 -1.74
CA ILE A 14 9.09 -1.48 -2.98
C ILE A 14 9.25 -3.01 -3.10
N GLU A 15 10.42 -3.56 -2.78
CA GLU A 15 10.63 -5.01 -2.72
C GLU A 15 9.71 -5.67 -1.69
N TRP A 16 9.61 -5.08 -0.49
CA TRP A 16 8.70 -5.57 0.54
C TRP A 16 7.24 -5.60 0.05
N LEU A 17 6.78 -4.56 -0.66
CA LEU A 17 5.45 -4.56 -1.27
C LEU A 17 5.27 -5.68 -2.30
N ALA A 18 6.27 -5.91 -3.16
CA ALA A 18 6.23 -6.98 -4.15
C ALA A 18 6.08 -8.36 -3.48
N GLU A 19 6.86 -8.65 -2.45
CA GLU A 19 6.73 -9.90 -1.69
C GLU A 19 5.33 -10.08 -1.10
N ARG A 20 4.75 -9.02 -0.52
CA ARG A 20 3.39 -9.05 0.04
C ARG A 20 2.33 -9.28 -1.03
N ILE A 21 2.51 -8.73 -2.23
CA ILE A 21 1.64 -9.00 -3.39
C ILE A 21 1.74 -10.46 -3.81
N VAL A 22 2.95 -11.03 -3.84
CA VAL A 22 3.15 -12.47 -4.15
C VAL A 22 2.49 -13.35 -3.10
N GLU A 23 2.59 -13.02 -1.81
CA GLU A 23 1.90 -13.76 -0.73
C GLU A 23 0.39 -13.79 -0.95
N ILE A 24 -0.20 -12.63 -1.28
CA ILE A 24 -1.63 -12.53 -1.56
C ILE A 24 -1.99 -13.36 -2.80
N TYR A 25 -1.21 -13.27 -3.87
CA TYR A 25 -1.39 -14.07 -5.09
C TYR A 25 -1.41 -15.57 -4.79
N GLN A 26 -0.48 -16.07 -3.97
CA GLN A 26 -0.44 -17.48 -3.57
C GLN A 26 -1.65 -17.86 -2.70
N ALA A 27 -2.02 -17.01 -1.73
CA ALA A 27 -3.16 -17.23 -0.85
C ALA A 27 -4.50 -17.28 -1.60
N TYR A 28 -4.60 -16.58 -2.73
CA TYR A 28 -5.76 -16.59 -3.63
C TYR A 28 -5.69 -17.67 -4.73
N GLY A 29 -4.80 -18.66 -4.59
CA GLY A 29 -4.72 -19.77 -5.54
C GLY A 29 -4.22 -19.35 -6.91
N GLN A 30 -3.16 -18.51 -6.94
CA GLN A 30 -2.51 -18.01 -8.15
C GLN A 30 -3.41 -17.06 -8.97
N MET A 31 -4.22 -16.26 -8.27
CA MET A 31 -5.03 -15.20 -8.83
C MET A 31 -4.78 -13.90 -8.07
N ILE A 32 -4.67 -12.77 -8.78
CA ILE A 32 -4.62 -11.46 -8.12
C ILE A 32 -6.05 -11.00 -7.78
N PRO A 33 -6.35 -10.78 -6.49
CA PRO A 33 -7.60 -10.13 -6.09
C PRO A 33 -7.54 -8.63 -6.41
N SER A 34 -8.57 -7.89 -6.04
CA SER A 34 -8.58 -6.43 -6.17
C SER A 34 -7.53 -5.80 -5.23
N ILE A 35 -6.34 -5.42 -5.75
CA ILE A 35 -5.26 -4.78 -4.98
C ILE A 35 -5.10 -3.30 -5.35
N ALA A 36 -4.99 -2.43 -4.34
CA ALA A 36 -4.62 -1.03 -4.50
C ALA A 36 -3.36 -0.67 -3.70
N ILE A 37 -2.54 0.21 -4.27
CA ILE A 37 -1.44 0.89 -3.59
C ILE A 37 -1.72 2.39 -3.64
N PHE A 38 -1.70 3.05 -2.50
CA PHE A 38 -1.90 4.48 -2.36
C PHE A 38 -0.56 5.17 -2.07
N LEU A 39 -0.20 6.13 -2.91
CA LEU A 39 0.96 6.98 -2.71
C LEU A 39 0.54 8.36 -2.16
N PRO A 40 1.45 9.07 -1.48
CA PRO A 40 1.31 10.49 -1.19
C PRO A 40 1.10 11.32 -2.46
N PRO A 41 0.35 12.44 -2.41
CA PRO A 41 0.02 13.22 -3.61
C PRO A 41 1.23 13.81 -4.36
N ASN A 42 2.37 13.95 -3.67
CA ASN A 42 3.62 14.47 -4.23
C ASN A 42 4.51 13.40 -4.89
N GLU A 43 4.11 12.13 -4.85
CA GLU A 43 4.88 11.04 -5.46
C GLU A 43 4.47 10.77 -6.92
N ASP A 44 5.44 10.31 -7.71
CA ASP A 44 5.24 10.00 -9.13
C ASP A 44 4.68 8.57 -9.28
N LEU A 45 3.38 8.47 -9.52
CA LEU A 45 2.67 7.20 -9.73
C LEU A 45 3.30 6.37 -10.85
N SER A 46 3.70 7.01 -11.95
CA SER A 46 4.22 6.33 -13.14
C SER A 46 5.60 5.73 -12.86
N ARG A 47 6.47 6.50 -12.21
CA ARG A 47 7.79 6.02 -11.79
C ARG A 47 7.70 4.89 -10.77
N PHE A 48 6.82 5.02 -9.78
CA PHE A 48 6.61 3.98 -8.77
C PHE A 48 6.08 2.70 -9.42
N SER A 49 5.03 2.80 -10.23
CA SER A 49 4.40 1.66 -10.90
C SER A 49 5.38 0.92 -11.81
N LYS A 50 6.19 1.65 -12.56
CA LYS A 50 7.25 1.08 -13.38
C LYS A 50 8.28 0.35 -12.54
N THR A 51 8.74 0.94 -11.43
CA THR A 51 9.76 0.34 -10.57
C THR A 51 9.26 -0.95 -9.95
N LEU A 52 8.06 -0.93 -9.34
CA LEU A 52 7.45 -2.11 -8.74
C LEU A 52 7.14 -3.19 -9.78
N GLY A 53 6.54 -2.81 -10.91
CA GLY A 53 6.16 -3.74 -11.97
C GLY A 53 7.32 -4.36 -12.73
N GLN A 54 8.53 -3.81 -12.62
CA GLN A 54 9.75 -4.35 -13.23
C GLN A 54 10.52 -5.31 -12.32
N LEU A 55 10.07 -5.54 -11.08
CA LEU A 55 10.68 -6.53 -10.21
C LEU A 55 10.38 -7.95 -10.73
N ASP A 56 11.42 -8.78 -10.80
CA ASP A 56 11.35 -10.17 -11.26
C ASP A 56 10.23 -10.95 -10.54
N LEU A 57 10.07 -10.71 -9.22
CA LEU A 57 8.99 -11.31 -8.41
C LEU A 57 7.58 -11.14 -8.99
N LEU A 58 7.29 -10.01 -9.64
CA LEU A 58 5.97 -9.74 -10.23
C LEU A 58 5.94 -10.07 -11.72
N CYS A 59 7.04 -9.78 -12.44
CA CYS A 59 7.17 -10.06 -13.87
C CYS A 59 7.07 -11.56 -14.17
N ASP A 60 7.76 -12.41 -13.40
CA ASP A 60 7.83 -13.86 -13.64
C ASP A 60 6.47 -14.56 -13.54
N ILE A 61 5.55 -13.98 -12.77
CA ILE A 61 4.17 -14.47 -12.58
C ILE A 61 3.12 -13.63 -13.31
N GLY A 62 3.55 -12.71 -14.17
CA GLY A 62 2.69 -11.94 -15.07
C GLY A 62 1.74 -10.95 -14.37
N ILE A 63 2.13 -10.43 -13.20
CA ILE A 63 1.35 -9.40 -12.50
C ILE A 63 1.75 -8.03 -13.03
N ASN A 64 0.78 -7.30 -13.58
CA ASN A 64 1.00 -5.94 -14.04
C ASN A 64 0.77 -4.92 -12.92
N VAL A 65 1.54 -3.83 -12.92
CA VAL A 65 1.36 -2.69 -12.02
C VAL A 65 0.98 -1.47 -12.84
N VAL A 66 -0.19 -0.90 -12.56
CA VAL A 66 -0.82 0.11 -13.41
C VAL A 66 -1.01 1.41 -12.61
N PRO A 67 -0.45 2.55 -13.06
CA PRO A 67 -0.75 3.84 -12.48
C PRO A 67 -2.17 4.27 -12.88
N CYS A 68 -3.00 4.57 -11.90
CA CYS A 68 -4.37 5.05 -12.08
C CYS A 68 -4.41 6.57 -11.94
N GLU A 69 -4.05 7.27 -13.01
CA GLU A 69 -4.14 8.73 -13.06
C GLU A 69 -5.60 9.20 -12.99
N ASN A 70 -5.83 10.30 -12.26
CA ASN A 70 -7.15 10.92 -12.10
C ASN A 70 -8.26 10.00 -11.56
N GLY A 71 -7.91 8.93 -10.84
CA GLY A 71 -8.88 8.01 -10.25
C GLY A 71 -9.60 7.12 -11.27
N GLN A 72 -9.07 6.96 -12.49
CA GLN A 72 -9.64 6.01 -13.44
C GLN A 72 -9.41 4.56 -12.95
N ILE A 73 -10.50 3.83 -12.74
CA ILE A 73 -10.51 2.47 -12.16
C ILE A 73 -10.37 1.39 -13.26
N LEU A 74 -10.14 1.78 -14.52
CA LEU A 74 -9.99 0.84 -15.62
C LEU A 74 -8.65 0.10 -15.51
N GLY A 75 -8.68 -1.04 -14.82
CA GLY A 75 -7.59 -2.01 -14.77
C GLY A 75 -8.05 -3.34 -15.33
N ASP A 76 -7.19 -4.00 -16.08
CA ASP A 76 -7.41 -5.36 -16.56
C ASP A 76 -7.42 -6.37 -15.40
N LYS A 77 -7.99 -7.55 -15.65
CA LYS A 77 -7.84 -8.71 -14.75
C LYS A 77 -6.34 -8.98 -14.57
N ASN A 78 -5.89 -9.20 -13.33
CA ASN A 78 -4.48 -9.44 -12.97
C ASN A 78 -3.58 -8.18 -12.89
N SER A 79 -4.12 -7.05 -12.41
CA SER A 79 -3.36 -5.82 -12.19
C SER A 79 -3.40 -5.35 -10.74
N VAL A 80 -2.26 -4.87 -10.26
CA VAL A 80 -2.14 -4.05 -9.05
C VAL A 80 -2.27 -2.60 -9.47
N ARG A 81 -3.17 -1.85 -8.83
CA ARG A 81 -3.46 -0.47 -9.20
C ARG A 81 -2.81 0.51 -8.24
N VAL A 82 -2.19 1.55 -8.76
CA VAL A 82 -1.48 2.57 -7.98
C VAL A 82 -2.21 3.90 -8.09
N PHE A 83 -2.62 4.47 -6.97
CA PHE A 83 -3.40 5.70 -6.88
C PHE A 83 -2.66 6.74 -6.04
N SER A 84 -2.95 8.02 -6.27
CA SER A 84 -2.77 9.02 -5.20
C SER A 84 -3.81 8.75 -4.11
N ILE A 85 -3.42 8.91 -2.84
CA ILE A 85 -4.29 8.76 -1.69
C ILE A 85 -5.54 9.66 -1.75
N ASP A 86 -5.49 10.76 -2.49
CA ASP A 86 -6.64 11.67 -2.68
C ASP A 86 -7.86 10.97 -3.32
N TYR A 87 -7.62 9.86 -4.03
CA TYR A 87 -8.65 9.08 -4.71
C TYR A 87 -9.18 7.89 -3.91
N VAL A 88 -8.80 7.71 -2.64
CA VAL A 88 -9.23 6.57 -1.81
C VAL A 88 -10.76 6.50 -1.58
N LYS A 89 -11.47 7.63 -1.71
CA LYS A 89 -12.89 7.73 -1.34
C LYS A 89 -13.80 6.92 -2.27
N GLY A 90 -14.63 6.06 -1.67
CA GLY A 90 -15.65 5.30 -2.40
C GLY A 90 -15.10 4.11 -3.18
N LEU A 91 -13.83 3.75 -2.97
CA LEU A 91 -13.21 2.58 -3.55
C LEU A 91 -13.20 1.42 -2.56
N GLU A 92 -13.39 0.20 -3.06
CA GLU A 92 -13.32 -1.04 -2.28
C GLU A 92 -12.31 -1.99 -2.92
N PHE A 93 -11.39 -2.49 -2.10
CA PHE A 93 -10.32 -3.39 -2.51
C PHE A 93 -10.21 -4.55 -1.52
N GLU A 94 -9.80 -5.71 -2.00
CA GLU A 94 -9.54 -6.89 -1.19
C GLU A 94 -8.17 -6.85 -0.52
N ALA A 95 -7.24 -6.07 -1.10
CA ALA A 95 -5.98 -5.71 -0.47
C ALA A 95 -5.67 -4.23 -0.72
N ALA A 96 -5.15 -3.57 0.31
CA ALA A 96 -4.71 -2.18 0.22
C ALA A 96 -3.31 -2.01 0.81
N PHE A 97 -2.49 -1.21 0.15
CA PHE A 97 -1.19 -0.78 0.65
C PHE A 97 -1.13 0.75 0.67
N PHE A 98 -0.59 1.32 1.73
CA PHE A 98 -0.29 2.75 1.80
C PHE A 98 1.21 2.92 1.89
N HIS A 99 1.80 3.47 0.83
CA HIS A 99 3.24 3.62 0.73
C HIS A 99 3.66 5.01 1.26
N ASN A 100 4.78 5.09 1.97
CA ASN A 100 5.37 6.34 2.45
C ASN A 100 4.39 7.30 3.14
N ILE A 101 3.54 6.75 4.01
CA ILE A 101 2.42 7.53 4.56
C ILE A 101 2.87 8.72 5.42
N ASP A 102 4.09 8.67 5.94
CA ASP A 102 4.75 9.76 6.66
C ASP A 102 5.02 10.99 5.78
N ASN A 103 5.20 10.81 4.47
CA ASN A 103 5.42 11.91 3.52
C ASN A 103 4.19 12.82 3.37
N LEU A 104 2.99 12.35 3.74
CA LEU A 104 1.79 13.21 3.80
C LEU A 104 1.99 14.40 4.73
N PHE A 105 2.90 14.28 5.70
CA PHE A 105 3.19 15.29 6.71
C PHE A 105 4.56 15.93 6.55
N GLU A 106 5.23 15.72 5.41
CA GLU A 106 6.50 16.37 5.14
C GLU A 106 6.34 17.90 5.16
N GLY A 107 7.23 18.58 5.91
CA GLY A 107 7.22 20.04 6.02
C GLY A 107 6.05 20.65 6.81
N LYS A 108 5.13 19.87 7.40
CA LYS A 108 4.01 20.39 8.20
C LYS A 108 3.94 19.79 9.60
N LYS A 109 3.46 20.58 10.57
CA LYS A 109 3.10 20.06 11.89
C LYS A 109 1.78 19.29 11.75
N ILE A 110 1.77 18.07 12.25
CA ILE A 110 0.57 17.21 12.25
C ILE A 110 -0.40 17.77 13.28
N SER A 111 -1.59 18.15 12.83
CA SER A 111 -2.69 18.52 13.72
C SER A 111 -3.56 17.30 14.06
N LYS A 112 -4.37 17.39 15.11
CA LYS A 112 -5.34 16.32 15.44
C LYS A 112 -6.27 15.99 14.27
N THR A 113 -6.66 17.00 13.49
CA THR A 113 -7.48 16.83 12.29
C THR A 113 -6.77 16.02 11.20
N ASP A 114 -5.46 16.22 11.03
CA ASP A 114 -4.64 15.46 10.09
C ASP A 114 -4.54 13.99 10.50
N GLU A 115 -4.38 13.73 11.81
CA GLU A 115 -4.41 12.37 12.36
C GLU A 115 -5.76 11.70 12.10
N ASP A 116 -6.86 12.39 12.42
CA ASP A 116 -8.21 11.84 12.26
C ASP A 116 -8.56 11.58 10.79
N LEU A 117 -8.10 12.43 9.87
CA LEU A 117 -8.26 12.23 8.42
C LEU A 117 -7.48 11.02 7.93
N LEU A 118 -6.24 10.86 8.36
CA LEU A 118 -5.43 9.73 7.97
C LEU A 118 -5.96 8.42 8.58
N LEU A 119 -6.29 8.42 9.87
CA LEU A 119 -6.97 7.31 10.52
C LEU A 119 -8.26 6.99 9.77
N LYS A 120 -9.08 7.98 9.40
CA LYS A 120 -10.29 7.75 8.61
C LYS A 120 -9.98 7.17 7.23
N ASN A 121 -8.95 7.61 6.51
CA ASN A 121 -8.59 7.06 5.21
C ASN A 121 -8.09 5.61 5.32
N ILE A 122 -7.27 5.32 6.33
CA ILE A 122 -6.83 3.95 6.67
C ILE A 122 -8.03 3.11 7.12
N TYR A 123 -8.95 3.67 7.91
CA TYR A 123 -10.13 2.98 8.44
C TYR A 123 -11.21 2.73 7.38
N VAL A 124 -11.35 3.62 6.40
CA VAL A 124 -12.14 3.38 5.18
C VAL A 124 -11.50 2.23 4.38
N GLY A 125 -10.17 2.15 4.33
CA GLY A 125 -9.45 0.96 3.85
C GLY A 125 -9.69 -0.30 4.70
N LEU A 126 -9.80 -0.17 6.03
CA LEU A 126 -10.01 -1.28 6.97
C LEU A 126 -11.45 -1.82 7.00
N SER A 127 -12.47 -1.02 6.67
CA SER A 127 -13.84 -1.31 7.13
C SER A 127 -14.81 -1.90 6.12
N ARG A 128 -14.45 -2.15 4.84
CA ARG A 128 -15.44 -2.69 3.88
C ARG A 128 -15.03 -3.83 2.95
N ALA A 129 -13.75 -4.12 2.71
CA ALA A 129 -13.41 -5.22 1.79
C ALA A 129 -11.98 -5.78 1.93
N ALA A 130 -11.04 -5.07 2.57
CA ALA A 130 -9.65 -5.48 2.55
C ALA A 130 -9.34 -6.58 3.57
N PHE A 131 -9.01 -7.78 3.10
CA PHE A 131 -8.45 -8.87 3.91
C PHE A 131 -6.98 -8.63 4.24
N TYR A 132 -6.28 -7.87 3.38
CA TYR A 132 -4.85 -7.59 3.48
C TYR A 132 -4.61 -6.08 3.49
N LEU A 133 -3.87 -5.61 4.50
CA LEU A 133 -3.54 -4.20 4.66
C LEU A 133 -2.06 -4.03 5.03
N GLY A 134 -1.30 -3.30 4.21
CA GLY A 134 0.10 -2.97 4.48
C GLY A 134 0.37 -1.47 4.49
N VAL A 135 1.31 -1.03 5.30
CA VAL A 135 1.79 0.36 5.34
C VAL A 135 3.31 0.39 5.29
N THR A 136 3.87 1.31 4.52
CA THR A 136 5.31 1.63 4.58
C THR A 136 5.53 3.08 5.04
N CYS A 137 6.66 3.32 5.68
CA CYS A 137 7.12 4.67 6.02
C CYS A 137 8.65 4.75 6.06
N SER A 138 9.18 5.97 6.04
CA SER A 138 10.61 6.21 6.29
C SER A 138 10.91 6.51 7.76
N ASP A 139 9.99 7.19 8.45
CA ASP A 139 10.13 7.56 9.86
C ASP A 139 8.80 7.37 10.61
N SER A 140 8.70 6.28 11.37
CA SER A 140 7.48 5.95 12.11
C SER A 140 7.17 6.91 13.26
N ASN A 141 8.14 7.72 13.71
CA ASN A 141 7.91 8.70 14.77
C ASN A 141 6.93 9.79 14.31
N ARG A 142 6.89 10.10 13.01
CA ARG A 142 5.94 11.06 12.42
C ARG A 142 4.51 10.54 12.45
N ILE A 143 4.35 9.22 12.42
CA ILE A 143 3.05 8.54 12.34
C ILE A 143 2.81 7.65 13.56
N GLY A 144 3.40 7.99 14.70
CA GLY A 144 3.33 7.19 15.93
C GLY A 144 1.90 6.90 16.39
N PHE A 145 0.96 7.80 16.09
CA PHE A 145 -0.47 7.65 16.38
C PHE A 145 -1.17 6.55 15.54
N ILE A 146 -0.57 6.13 14.42
CA ILE A 146 -1.09 5.07 13.54
C ILE A 146 -0.52 3.73 13.92
N ALA A 147 0.74 3.72 14.36
CA ALA A 147 1.49 2.51 14.58
C ALA A 147 0.94 1.61 15.71
N GLU A 148 0.02 2.09 16.54
CA GLU A 148 -0.74 1.26 17.50
C GLU A 148 -1.82 0.40 16.80
N ALA A 149 -2.31 0.83 15.64
CA ALA A 149 -3.31 0.09 14.86
C ALA A 149 -2.69 -1.02 13.98
N PHE A 150 -1.36 -1.08 13.91
CA PHE A 150 -0.60 -2.03 13.09
C PHE A 150 0.30 -2.88 13.96
N SER A 151 0.48 -4.14 13.58
CA SER A 151 1.39 -5.01 14.31
C SER A 151 2.82 -4.75 13.87
N ARG A 152 3.65 -4.30 14.81
CA ARG A 152 5.09 -4.07 14.59
C ARG A 152 5.92 -5.35 14.58
N ASP A 153 5.39 -6.44 15.14
CA ASP A 153 6.13 -7.69 15.36
C ASP A 153 6.04 -8.70 14.20
N LYS A 154 5.22 -8.42 13.17
CA LYS A 154 5.12 -9.27 11.97
C LYS A 154 5.25 -8.44 10.71
N LEU A 155 6.13 -8.89 9.82
CA LEU A 155 6.40 -8.25 8.53
C LEU A 155 5.75 -8.98 7.33
N THR A 156 5.08 -10.11 7.58
CA THR A 156 4.47 -10.99 6.56
C THR A 156 3.17 -11.61 7.09
N TRP A 157 2.27 -12.01 6.17
CA TRP A 157 1.07 -12.79 6.51
C TRP A 157 1.29 -14.30 6.47
N SER A 158 2.40 -14.73 5.89
CA SER A 158 2.81 -16.13 5.88
C SER A 158 3.06 -16.60 7.32
N LEU A 159 2.40 -17.67 7.74
CA LEU A 159 2.94 -18.47 8.84
C LEU A 159 4.24 -19.06 8.31
N MET A 160 5.37 -18.79 8.97
CA MET A 160 6.58 -19.58 8.71
C MET A 160 6.19 -21.05 8.87
N ASN A 161 6.19 -21.79 7.76
CA ASN A 161 6.23 -23.25 7.80
C ASN A 161 7.69 -23.68 7.99
#